data_AF-A0A7W4Z3J7-F1
#
_entry.id   AF-A0A7W4Z3J7-F1
#
_cell.length_a   1.000
_cell.length_b   1.000
_cell.length_c   1.000
_cell.angle_alpha   90.00
_cell.angle_beta   90.00
_cell.angle_gamma   90.00
#
_symmetry.space_group_name_H-M   'P 1'
#
loop_
_entity.id
_entity.type
_entity.pdbx_description
1 polymer ?
#
loop_
_entity_poly.entity_id
_entity_poly.type
_entity_poly.pdbx_seq_one_letter_code
_entity_poly.pdbx_strand_id
1 'polypeptide(L)' 'MTVVAELDSLPERIKVSSGRITELREQLAAELETRERLIVQAVDEANIPQADVARAAGVSQPHIIRILAKASSD' A
#
# COMPACT_ATOMS: atom_id res chain seq x y z
N MET A 1 -35.73 -9.30 -18.32
CA MET A 1 -34.68 -9.62 -17.33
C MET A 1 -35.39 -9.90 -16.02
N THR A 2 -35.31 -11.12 -15.48
CA THR A 2 -36.03 -11.53 -14.26
C THR A 2 -35.08 -11.50 -13.07
N VAL A 3 -35.56 -11.02 -11.91
CA VAL A 3 -34.79 -10.93 -10.65
C VAL A 3 -34.12 -12.26 -10.28
N VAL A 4 -34.77 -13.39 -10.57
CA VAL A 4 -34.23 -14.73 -10.32
C VAL A 4 -32.94 -15.01 -11.11
N ALA A 5 -32.87 -14.62 -12.39
CA ALA A 5 -31.68 -14.83 -13.21
C ALA A 5 -30.51 -13.94 -12.78
N GLU A 6 -30.79 -12.77 -12.20
CA GLU A 6 -29.76 -11.92 -11.59
C GLU A 6 -29.19 -12.56 -10.31
N LEU A 7 -30.05 -13.16 -9.47
CA LEU A 7 -29.65 -13.85 -8.24
C LEU A 7 -28.74 -15.05 -8.51
N ASP A 8 -29.01 -15.83 -9.56
CA ASP A 8 -28.19 -17.00 -9.93
C ASP A 8 -26.76 -16.60 -10.34
N SER A 9 -26.57 -15.39 -10.86
CA SER A 9 -25.25 -14.86 -11.23
C SER A 9 -24.48 -14.21 -10.08
N LEU A 10 -25.13 -13.95 -8.94
CA LEU A 10 -24.50 -13.25 -7.81
C LEU A 10 -23.31 -14.01 -7.21
N PRO A 11 -23.36 -15.34 -6.99
CA PRO A 11 -22.22 -16.06 -6.42
C PRO A 11 -20.95 -15.90 -7.25
N GLU A 12 -21.06 -15.98 -8.58
CA GLU A 12 -19.92 -15.83 -9.48
C GLU A 12 -19.40 -14.38 -9.47
N ARG A 13 -20.30 -13.38 -9.47
CA ARG A 13 -19.93 -11.97 -9.35
C ARG A 13 -19.23 -11.66 -8.03
N ILE A 14 -19.68 -12.25 -6.92
CA ILE A 14 -19.05 -12.13 -5.60
C ILE A 14 -17.65 -12.75 -5.63
N LYS A 15 -17.51 -13.94 -6.22
CA LYS A 15 -16.22 -14.63 -6.36
C LYS A 15 -15.22 -13.80 -7.17
N VAL A 16 -15.62 -13.29 -8.34
CA VAL A 16 -14.78 -12.42 -9.18
C VAL A 16 -14.39 -11.14 -8.43
N SER A 17 -15.34 -10.50 -7.76
CA SER A 17 -15.08 -9.27 -7.00
C SER A 17 -14.12 -9.51 -5.82
N SER A 18 -14.28 -10.64 -5.14
CA SER A 18 -13.42 -11.04 -4.01
C SER A 18 -12.00 -11.34 -4.49
N GLY A 19 -11.86 -12.05 -5.61
CA GLY A 19 -10.55 -12.28 -6.25
C GLY A 19 -9.84 -10.97 -6.58
N ARG A 20 -10.55 -10.03 -7.22
CA ARG A 20 -10.01 -8.70 -7.54
C ARG A 20 -9.62 -7.89 -6.31
N ILE A 21 -10.38 -7.98 -5.22
CA ILE A 21 -10.03 -7.31 -3.96
C ILE A 21 -8.73 -7.88 -3.39
N THR A 22 -8.55 -9.20 -3.45
CA THR A 22 -7.31 -9.85 -3.01
C THR A 22 -6.12 -9.38 -3.85
N GLU A 23 -6.23 -9.38 -5.17
CA GLU A 23 -5.17 -8.89 -6.08
C GLU A 23 -4.81 -7.43 -5.79
N LEU A 24 -5.81 -6.55 -5.61
CA LEU A 24 -5.57 -5.15 -5.28
C LEU A 24 -4.87 -4.97 -3.93
N ARG A 25 -5.17 -5.83 -2.95
CA ARG A 25 -4.50 -5.81 -1.64
C ARG A 25 -3.03 -6.20 -1.76
N GLU A 26 -2.73 -7.23 -2.56
CA GLU A 26 -1.36 -7.67 -2.81
C GLU A 26 -0.56 -6.59 -3.55
N GLN A 27 -1.15 -5.98 -4.58
CA GLN A 27 -0.54 -4.86 -5.31
C GLN A 27 -0.26 -3.67 -4.39
N LEU A 28 -1.23 -3.30 -3.56
CA LEU A 28 -1.06 -2.22 -2.59
C LEU A 28 0.04 -2.54 -1.58
N ALA A 29 0.13 -3.77 -1.09
CA ALA A 29 1.19 -4.18 -0.17
C ALA A 29 2.58 -4.05 -0.81
N ALA A 30 2.74 -4.51 -2.04
CA ALA A 30 4.01 -4.39 -2.78
C ALA A 30 4.39 -2.93 -3.08
N GLU A 31 3.41 -2.08 -3.39
CA GLU A 31 3.63 -0.64 -3.59
C GLU A 31 4.06 0.04 -2.30
N LEU A 32 3.40 -0.27 -1.17
CA LEU A 32 3.76 0.25 0.15
C LEU A 32 5.17 -0.16 0.56
N GLU A 33 5.54 -1.43 0.38
CA GLU A 33 6.89 -1.94 0.65
C GLU A 33 7.95 -1.21 -0.19
N THR A 34 7.66 -0.99 -1.48
CA THR A 34 8.56 -0.26 -2.37
C THR A 34 8.73 1.19 -1.92
N ARG A 35 7.63 1.83 -1.51
CA ARG A 35 7.68 3.20 -0.97
C ARG A 35 8.46 3.29 0.34
N GLU A 36 8.28 2.34 1.26
CA GLU A 36 9.04 2.26 2.51
C GLU A 36 10.56 2.15 2.21
N ARG A 37 10.96 1.27 1.27
CA ARG A 37 12.36 1.17 0.84
C ARG A 37 12.92 2.47 0.27
N LEU A 38 12.17 3.16 -0.59
CA LEU A 38 12.61 4.44 -1.16
C LEU A 38 12.78 5.52 -0.08
N ILE A 39 11.93 5.53 0.94
CA ILE A 39 12.05 6.45 2.08
C ILE A 39 13.34 6.16 2.85
N VAL A 40 13.64 4.89 3.13
CA VAL A 40 14.88 4.48 3.81
C VAL A 40 16.10 4.90 2.99
N GLN A 41 16.14 4.58 1.70
CA GLN A 41 17.24 4.98 0.81
C GLN A 41 17.44 6.49 0.76
N ALA A 42 16.35 7.25 0.65
CA ALA A 42 16.42 8.71 0.62
C ALA A 42 17.04 9.31 1.89
N VAL A 43 16.69 8.77 3.06
CA VAL A 43 17.20 9.29 4.34
C VAL A 43 18.59 8.77 4.66
N ASP A 44 18.82 7.46 4.55
CA ASP A 44 20.03 6.81 5.06
C ASP A 44 21.18 6.84 4.03
N GLU A 45 20.89 6.62 2.74
CA GLU A 45 21.91 6.57 1.70
C GLU A 45 22.14 7.97 1.09
N ALA A 46 21.07 8.68 0.77
CA ALA A 46 21.14 10.00 0.15
C ALA A 46 21.21 11.17 1.15
N ASN A 47 21.16 10.89 2.47
CA ASN A 47 21.23 11.87 3.54
C ASN A 47 20.21 13.02 3.41
N ILE A 48 19.04 12.75 2.80
CA ILE A 48 17.98 13.76 2.65
C ILE A 48 17.32 13.97 4.01
N PRO A 49 17.10 15.22 4.46
CA PRO A 49 16.42 15.48 5.71
C PRO A 49 15.03 14.83 5.75
N GLN A 50 14.71 14.16 6.86
CA GLN A 50 13.43 13.45 7.04
C GLN A 50 12.20 14.35 6.80
N ALA A 51 12.30 15.64 7.14
CA ALA A 51 11.22 16.61 6.91
C ALA A 51 10.96 16.87 5.42
N ASP A 52 12.00 16.84 4.58
CA ASP A 52 11.88 17.03 3.14
C ASP A 52 11.36 15.76 2.48
N VAL A 53 11.79 14.57 2.94
CA VAL A 53 11.22 13.29 2.51
C VAL A 53 9.74 13.20 2.88
N ALA A 54 9.36 13.61 4.09
CA ALA A 54 7.96 13.65 4.53
C ALA A 54 7.11 14.56 3.62
N ARG A 55 7.62 15.75 3.29
CA ARG A 55 6.95 16.69 2.38
C ARG A 55 6.80 16.10 0.97
N ALA A 56 7.88 15.55 0.40
CA ALA A 56 7.88 14.96 -0.93
C ALA A 56 6.96 13.73 -1.02
N ALA A 57 6.93 12.92 0.04
CA ALA A 57 6.05 11.77 0.14
C ALA A 57 4.62 12.14 0.56
N GLY A 58 4.31 13.41 0.92
CA GLY A 58 2.97 13.80 1.36
C GLY A 58 2.51 13.10 2.64
N VAL A 59 3.44 12.77 3.55
CA VAL A 59 3.15 12.13 4.85
C VAL A 59 3.68 12.97 6.00
N SER A 60 3.25 12.64 7.21
CA SER A 60 3.76 13.32 8.41
C SER A 60 5.16 12.82 8.77
N GLN A 61 5.98 13.69 9.37
CA GLN A 61 7.32 13.31 9.82
C GLN A 61 7.33 12.14 10.83
N PRO A 62 6.37 12.03 11.80
CA PRO A 62 6.28 10.84 12.65
C PRO A 62 6.06 9.52 11.88
N HIS A 63 5.42 9.58 10.72
CA HIS A 63 5.26 8.41 9.86
C HIS A 63 6.62 7.96 9.29
N ILE A 64 7.43 8.91 8.79
CA ILE A 64 8.80 8.63 8.34
C ILE A 64 9.64 8.02 9.45
N ILE A 65 9.60 8.61 10.66
CA ILE A 65 10.34 8.08 11.83
C ILE A 65 9.95 6.62 12.12
N ARG A 66 8.66 6.28 12.02
CA ARG A 66 8.20 4.90 12.23
C ARG A 66 8.72 3.94 11.16
N ILE A 67 8.73 4.37 9.89
CA ILE A 67 9.28 3.56 8.78
C ILE A 67 10.77 3.29 9.03
N LEU A 68 11.54 4.32 9.36
CA LEU A 68 12.97 4.18 9.63
C LEU A 68 13.26 3.30 10.86
N ALA A 69 12.46 3.45 11.92
CA ALA A 69 12.59 2.62 13.12
C ALA A 69 12.34 1.14 12.84
N LYS A 70 11.36 0.81 12.00
CA LYS A 70 11.08 -0.56 11.56
C LYS A 70 12.24 -1.12 10.72
N ALA A 71 12.74 -0.36 9.76
CA ALA A 71 13.85 -0.79 8.90
C ALA A 71 15.18 -0.98 9.65
N SER A 72 15.40 -0.27 10.76
CA SER A 72 16.60 -0.43 11.59
C SER A 72 16.53 -1.64 12.53
N SER A 73 15.34 -2.21 12.77
CA SER A 73 15.16 -3.39 13.63
C SER A 73 15.12 -4.71 12.87
N ASP A 74 14.97 -4.64 11.54
CA ASP A 74 15.05 -5.78 10.61
C ASP A 74 16.51 -6.01 10.18
#